data_AF-A0A451B2H0-F1
#
_entry.id   AF-A0A451B2H0-F1
#
_cell.length_a   1.000
_cell.length_b   1.000
_cell.length_c   1.000
_cell.angle_alpha   90.00
_cell.angle_beta   90.00
_cell.angle_gamma   90.00
#
_symmetry.space_group_name_H-M   'P 1'
#
loop_
_entity.id
_entity.type
_entity.pdbx_description
1 polymer ?
#
loop_
_entity_poly.entity_id
_entity_poly.type
_entity_poly.pdbx_seq_one_letter_code
_entity_poly.pdbx_strand_id
1 'polypeptide(L)'
;MARFDKVMAPKVAGSWHLHTLTKGIPLDFFVYFSSLASLIGASGQGNYAAANAFMDALAHYRHAMGLSGLSINWGAWAKVGMAADLDSQQQARLTAIGLNNVDLEKGMSRLGISMEQQGIVQLGVSPTNWPLYLKQFSVVPLFFSELAQALPDQSSASFMEEFKKIPPEEQRDYLLSHIQSEFNRVLGFEASRSMDPYTGFSELGMDSLMVV
;
A
#
# COMPACT_ATOMS: atom_id res chain seq x y z
N MET A 1 -16.57 7.08 20.10
CA MET A 1 -15.86 8.37 19.90
C MET A 1 -14.42 8.32 20.39
N ALA A 2 -14.13 7.89 21.62
CA ALA A 2 -12.77 7.88 22.19
C ALA A 2 -11.62 7.29 21.32
N ARG A 3 -11.85 6.19 20.57
CA ARG A 3 -10.84 5.63 19.64
C ARG A 3 -10.53 6.54 18.44
N PHE A 4 -11.50 7.33 18.00
CA PHE A 4 -11.35 8.28 16.91
C PHE A 4 -10.58 9.51 17.42
N ASP A 5 -11.01 10.06 18.55
CA ASP A 5 -10.41 11.26 19.15
C ASP A 5 -8.94 11.05 19.50
N LYS A 6 -8.58 9.88 20.03
CA LYS A 6 -7.19 9.57 20.41
C LYS A 6 -6.23 9.58 19.21
N VAL A 7 -6.67 9.13 18.03
CA VAL A 7 -5.85 9.10 16.80
C VAL A 7 -5.84 10.48 16.13
N MET A 8 -6.99 11.17 16.13
CA MET A 8 -7.14 12.48 15.51
C MET A 8 -6.40 13.56 16.29
N ALA A 9 -6.45 13.57 17.63
CA ALA A 9 -5.91 14.64 18.45
C ALA A 9 -4.45 15.05 18.12
N PRO A 10 -3.46 14.14 18.10
CA PRO A 10 -2.08 14.52 17.82
C PRO A 10 -1.86 15.00 16.37
N LYS A 11 -2.64 14.51 15.41
CA LYS A 11 -2.49 14.85 13.98
C LYS A 11 -3.29 16.09 13.60
N VAL A 12 -4.57 16.14 13.96
CA VAL A 12 -5.48 17.23 13.61
C VAL A 12 -5.27 18.43 14.53
N ALA A 13 -5.58 18.29 15.82
CA ALA A 13 -5.45 19.40 16.75
C ALA A 13 -3.97 19.82 16.92
N GLY A 14 -3.05 18.84 17.00
CA GLY A 14 -1.62 19.11 17.10
C GLY A 14 -1.09 19.93 15.92
N SER A 15 -1.38 19.52 14.69
CA SER A 15 -0.90 20.27 13.51
C SER A 15 -1.63 21.60 13.31
N TRP A 16 -2.90 21.70 13.68
CA TRP A 16 -3.63 22.98 13.70
C TRP A 16 -3.03 23.97 14.69
N HIS A 17 -2.69 23.53 15.90
CA HIS A 17 -1.99 24.37 16.87
C HIS A 17 -0.64 24.84 16.34
N LEU A 18 0.17 23.94 15.78
CA LEU A 18 1.44 24.34 15.15
C LEU A 18 1.21 25.36 14.02
N HIS A 19 0.20 25.18 13.16
CA HIS A 19 -0.13 26.14 12.12
C HIS A 19 -0.48 27.53 12.69
N THR A 20 -1.42 27.59 13.62
CA THR A 20 -1.91 28.85 14.19
C THR A 20 -0.82 29.62 14.95
N LEU A 21 -0.03 28.91 15.77
CA LEU A 21 1.02 29.51 16.59
C LEU A 21 2.25 29.95 15.80
N THR A 22 2.48 29.38 14.61
CA THR A 22 3.64 29.71 13.76
C THR A 22 3.30 30.56 12.54
N LYS A 23 2.04 30.97 12.37
CA LYS A 23 1.56 31.67 11.16
C LYS A 23 2.34 32.96 10.84
N GLY A 24 2.84 33.65 11.85
CA GLY A 24 3.63 34.88 11.70
C GLY A 24 5.16 34.66 11.70
N ILE A 25 5.62 33.41 11.77
CA ILE A 25 7.05 33.08 11.83
C ILE A 25 7.50 32.64 10.43
N PRO A 26 8.56 33.26 9.86
CA PRO A 26 9.10 32.85 8.57
C PRO A 26 9.90 31.55 8.73
N LEU A 27 9.20 30.43 8.78
CA LEU A 27 9.82 29.11 8.88
C LEU A 27 10.42 28.69 7.54
N ASP A 28 11.66 28.21 7.58
CA ASP A 28 12.28 27.55 6.42
C ASP A 28 11.49 26.28 6.03
N PHE A 29 11.05 25.51 7.04
CA PHE A 29 10.33 24.25 6.83
C PHE A 29 9.14 24.09 7.76
N PHE A 30 8.04 23.56 7.22
CA PHE A 30 6.92 23.03 8.00
C PHE A 30 6.53 21.67 7.41
N VAL A 31 6.98 20.58 8.03
CA VAL A 31 6.87 19.21 7.48
C VAL A 31 5.88 18.37 8.26
N TYR A 32 4.94 17.74 7.55
CA TYR A 32 3.96 16.81 8.10
C TYR A 32 4.38 15.37 7.80
N PHE A 33 4.48 14.57 8.84
CA PHE A 33 4.69 13.13 8.73
C PHE A 33 3.32 12.44 8.61
N SER A 34 2.82 12.43 7.39
CA SER A 34 1.59 11.77 7.00
C SER A 34 1.84 10.29 6.68
N SER A 35 0.85 9.60 6.13
CA SER A 35 0.94 8.18 5.81
C SER A 35 0.35 7.86 4.45
N LEU A 36 0.88 6.82 3.80
CA LEU A 36 0.31 6.29 2.56
C LEU A 36 -1.17 5.90 2.72
N ALA A 37 -1.60 5.55 3.94
CA ALA A 37 -2.99 5.23 4.26
C ALA A 37 -3.99 6.35 3.92
N SER A 38 -3.60 7.63 3.89
CA SER A 38 -4.48 8.71 3.45
C SER A 38 -4.61 8.84 1.92
N LEU A 39 -3.67 8.26 1.16
CA LEU A 39 -3.68 8.28 -0.30
C LEU A 39 -4.43 7.08 -0.89
N ILE A 40 -4.06 5.88 -0.44
CA ILE A 40 -4.55 4.62 -1.05
C ILE A 40 -5.54 3.87 -0.16
N GLY A 41 -5.83 4.41 1.04
CA GLY A 41 -6.62 3.74 2.05
C GLY A 41 -5.86 2.65 2.81
N ALA A 42 -6.41 2.24 3.95
CA ALA A 42 -5.95 1.10 4.71
C ALA A 42 -7.13 0.47 5.44
N SER A 43 -7.49 -0.77 5.10
CA SER A 43 -8.62 -1.48 5.68
C SER A 43 -8.49 -1.56 7.21
N GLY A 44 -9.54 -1.18 7.92
CA GLY A 44 -9.54 -1.11 9.39
C GLY A 44 -8.88 0.14 9.99
N GLN A 45 -8.32 1.04 9.18
CA GLN A 45 -7.59 2.24 9.64
C GLN A 45 -8.26 3.56 9.19
N GLY A 46 -9.58 3.60 9.05
CA GLY A 46 -10.30 4.77 8.55
C GLY A 46 -10.08 6.06 9.36
N ASN A 47 -10.03 5.97 10.69
CA ASN A 47 -9.71 7.10 11.57
C ASN A 47 -8.27 7.61 11.38
N TYR A 48 -7.32 6.70 11.18
CA TYR A 48 -5.92 7.04 10.92
C TYR A 48 -5.74 7.66 9.53
N ALA A 49 -6.39 7.10 8.50
CA ALA A 49 -6.40 7.67 7.15
C ALA A 49 -6.98 9.10 7.15
N ALA A 50 -8.12 9.31 7.82
CA ALA A 50 -8.73 10.64 7.94
C ALA A 50 -7.82 11.66 8.66
N ALA A 51 -7.16 11.24 9.75
CA ALA A 51 -6.24 12.10 10.50
C ALA A 51 -5.03 12.54 9.67
N ASN A 52 -4.50 11.64 8.85
CA ASN A 52 -3.38 11.93 7.94
C ASN A 52 -3.84 12.79 6.75
N ALA A 53 -5.03 12.52 6.18
CA ALA A 53 -5.61 13.32 5.11
C ALA A 53 -5.86 14.79 5.55
N PHE A 54 -6.18 15.03 6.82
CA PHE A 54 -6.26 16.40 7.35
C PHE A 54 -4.92 17.12 7.27
N MET A 55 -3.81 16.47 7.65
CA MET A 55 -2.48 17.08 7.57
C MET A 55 -2.07 17.34 6.11
N ASP A 56 -2.41 16.42 5.21
CA ASP A 56 -2.22 16.60 3.76
C ASP A 56 -2.94 17.87 3.28
N ALA A 57 -4.23 18.01 3.61
CA ALA A 57 -5.01 19.19 3.28
C ALA A 57 -4.47 20.48 3.93
N LEU A 58 -3.97 20.39 5.17
CA LEU A 58 -3.40 21.55 5.87
C LEU A 58 -2.08 22.02 5.25
N ALA A 59 -1.27 21.11 4.68
CA ALA A 59 -0.09 21.48 3.90
C ALA A 59 -0.48 22.31 2.66
N HIS A 60 -1.48 21.86 1.89
CA HIS A 60 -2.04 22.62 0.75
C HIS A 60 -2.65 23.95 1.18
N TYR A 61 -3.39 23.99 2.28
CA TYR A 61 -3.93 25.22 2.84
C TYR A 61 -2.85 26.24 3.18
N ARG A 62 -1.75 25.81 3.82
CA ARG A 62 -0.60 26.68 4.10
C ARG A 62 0.05 27.20 2.83
N HIS A 63 0.26 26.34 1.85
CA HIS A 63 0.85 26.74 0.56
C HIS A 63 -0.02 27.78 -0.17
N ALA A 64 -1.35 27.63 -0.15
CA ALA A 64 -2.28 28.61 -0.71
C ALA A 64 -2.21 29.99 -0.02
N MET A 65 -1.68 30.05 1.20
CA MET A 65 -1.44 31.29 1.95
C MET A 65 -0.01 31.84 1.78
N GLY A 66 0.81 31.23 0.91
CA GLY A 66 2.22 31.58 0.74
C GLY A 66 3.12 31.13 1.90
N LEU A 67 2.66 30.17 2.72
CA LEU A 67 3.43 29.64 3.85
C LEU A 67 4.06 28.30 3.49
N SER A 68 5.25 28.03 4.02
CA SER A 68 5.91 26.71 3.92
C SER A 68 4.99 25.61 4.48
N GLY A 69 4.92 24.47 3.78
CA GLY A 69 4.08 23.33 4.11
C GLY A 69 4.38 22.15 3.17
N LEU A 70 4.89 21.05 3.73
CA LEU A 70 5.24 19.84 3.01
C LEU A 70 4.65 18.62 3.70
N SER A 71 3.73 17.90 3.07
CA SER A 71 3.22 16.62 3.59
C SER A 71 3.92 15.44 2.94
N ILE A 72 4.46 14.54 3.76
CA ILE A 72 5.09 13.31 3.27
C ILE A 72 4.25 12.11 3.72
N ASN A 73 3.64 11.42 2.75
CA ASN A 73 2.85 10.22 2.96
C ASN A 73 3.76 9.00 2.98
N TRP A 74 4.27 8.66 4.17
CA TRP A 74 5.18 7.53 4.34
C TRP A 74 4.46 6.18 4.26
N GLY A 75 5.09 5.23 3.56
CA GLY A 75 4.86 3.80 3.74
C GLY A 75 5.39 3.32 5.10
N ALA A 76 5.22 2.02 5.38
CA ALA A 76 5.73 1.43 6.62
C ALA A 76 7.26 1.53 6.69
N TRP A 77 7.81 1.99 7.81
CA TRP A 77 9.27 2.07 8.01
C TRP A 77 9.82 0.72 8.51
N ALA A 78 10.97 0.30 8.01
CA ALA A 78 11.61 -0.92 8.46
C ALA A 78 12.14 -0.75 9.90
N LYS A 79 11.86 -1.74 10.76
CA LYS A 79 12.55 -1.95 12.06
C LYS A 79 12.37 -0.87 13.14
N VAL A 80 11.62 0.21 12.88
CA VAL A 80 11.38 1.29 13.86
C VAL A 80 9.95 1.85 13.80
N GLY A 81 9.51 2.47 14.89
CA GLY A 81 8.22 3.18 14.99
C GLY A 81 6.99 2.26 14.94
N MET A 82 5.82 2.82 14.61
CA MET A 82 4.54 2.06 14.56
C MET A 82 4.58 0.83 13.67
N ALA A 83 5.49 0.78 12.68
CA ALA A 83 5.66 -0.36 11.79
C ALA A 83 6.46 -1.51 12.44
N ALA A 84 7.32 -1.23 13.42
CA ALA A 84 8.00 -2.26 14.21
C ALA A 84 7.04 -2.97 15.19
N ASP A 85 5.95 -2.32 15.58
CA ASP A 85 4.88 -2.89 16.40
C ASP A 85 3.85 -3.69 15.58
N LEU A 86 3.91 -3.62 14.24
CA LEU A 86 3.10 -4.50 13.40
C LEU A 86 3.58 -5.93 13.59
N ASP A 87 2.64 -6.84 13.83
CA ASP A 87 2.95 -8.26 13.86
C ASP A 87 3.57 -8.71 12.51
N SER A 88 4.35 -9.78 12.54
CA SER A 88 5.03 -10.30 11.34
C SER A 88 4.06 -10.67 10.22
N GLN A 89 2.81 -11.00 10.54
CA GLN A 89 1.77 -11.36 9.60
C GLN A 89 1.23 -10.14 8.83
N GLN A 90 1.08 -8.99 9.50
CA GLN A 90 0.66 -7.72 8.90
C GLN A 90 1.75 -7.17 7.97
N GLN A 91 3.02 -7.28 8.35
CA GLN A 91 4.13 -6.95 7.46
C GLN A 91 4.16 -7.86 6.23
N ALA A 92 4.02 -9.18 6.42
CA ALA A 92 3.97 -10.14 5.33
C ALA A 92 2.80 -9.85 4.37
N ARG A 93 1.63 -9.47 4.91
CA ARG A 93 0.46 -9.09 4.10
C ARG A 93 0.73 -7.87 3.23
N LEU A 94 1.38 -6.83 3.75
CA LEU A 94 1.73 -5.65 2.97
C LEU A 94 2.73 -5.99 1.85
N THR A 95 3.75 -6.79 2.16
CA THR A 95 4.72 -7.24 1.15
C THR A 95 4.08 -8.14 0.09
N ALA A 96 3.14 -9.00 0.46
CA ALA A 96 2.41 -9.86 -0.47
C ALA A 96 1.58 -9.09 -1.49
N ILE A 97 1.10 -7.88 -1.14
CA ILE A 97 0.42 -6.97 -2.08
C ILE A 97 1.38 -5.97 -2.75
N GLY A 98 2.70 -6.13 -2.59
CA GLY A 98 3.70 -5.30 -3.25
C GLY A 98 4.07 -4.00 -2.53
N LEU A 99 3.60 -3.78 -1.30
CA LEU A 99 4.02 -2.64 -0.46
C LEU A 99 5.18 -3.07 0.44
N ASN A 100 6.38 -2.57 0.16
CA ASN A 100 7.59 -2.89 0.91
C ASN A 100 7.92 -1.79 1.93
N ASN A 101 8.72 -2.17 2.92
CA ASN A 101 9.15 -1.26 3.97
C ASN A 101 10.15 -0.20 3.45
N VAL A 102 9.98 1.03 3.92
CA VAL A 102 10.92 2.14 3.76
C VAL A 102 12.14 1.84 4.62
N ASP A 103 13.29 1.68 3.96
CA ASP A 103 14.58 1.62 4.65
C ASP A 103 14.90 2.97 5.33
N LEU A 104 15.49 2.92 6.54
CA LEU A 104 15.72 4.11 7.36
C LEU A 104 16.64 5.12 6.66
N GLU A 105 17.78 4.68 6.13
CA GLU A 105 18.75 5.57 5.48
C GLU A 105 18.16 6.17 4.21
N LYS A 106 17.49 5.35 3.39
CA LYS A 106 16.80 5.82 2.18
C LYS A 106 15.66 6.79 2.51
N GLY A 107 14.88 6.51 3.55
CA GLY A 107 13.80 7.37 4.01
C GLY A 107 14.31 8.73 4.48
N MET A 108 15.37 8.74 5.29
CA MET A 108 16.00 9.99 5.75
C MET A 108 16.62 10.79 4.61
N SER A 109 17.27 10.12 3.65
CA SER A 109 17.76 10.78 2.43
C SER A 109 16.61 11.42 1.63
N ARG A 110 15.48 10.72 1.50
CA ARG A 110 14.28 11.25 0.83
C ARG A 110 13.68 12.45 1.57
N LEU A 111 13.65 12.43 2.90
CA LEU A 111 13.21 13.57 3.70
C LEU A 111 14.05 14.82 3.39
N GLY A 112 15.38 14.69 3.45
CA GLY A 112 16.30 15.80 3.16
C GLY A 112 16.09 16.40 1.77
N ILE A 113 16.06 15.54 0.74
CA ILE A 113 15.80 15.97 -0.65
C ILE A 113 14.45 16.67 -0.77
N SER A 114 13.41 16.14 -0.13
CA SER A 114 12.05 16.69 -0.23
C SER A 114 11.92 18.07 0.42
N MET A 115 12.67 18.32 1.49
CA MET A 115 12.67 19.61 2.17
C MET A 115 13.31 20.72 1.31
N GLU A 116 14.28 20.37 0.47
CA GLU A 116 14.98 21.32 -0.42
C GLU A 116 14.23 21.57 -1.74
N GLN A 117 13.30 20.68 -2.12
CA GLN A 117 12.53 20.79 -3.36
C GLN A 117 11.43 21.84 -3.28
N GLN A 118 11.48 22.82 -4.18
CA GLN A 118 10.44 23.85 -4.29
C GLN A 118 9.26 23.37 -5.14
N GLY A 119 8.06 23.86 -4.80
CA GLY A 119 6.83 23.61 -5.57
C GLY A 119 6.15 22.26 -5.32
N ILE A 120 6.76 21.38 -4.53
CA ILE A 120 6.13 20.12 -4.09
C ILE A 120 5.51 20.33 -2.70
N VAL A 121 4.19 20.22 -2.63
CA VAL A 121 3.44 20.38 -1.38
C VAL A 121 3.17 19.04 -0.70
N GLN A 122 3.08 17.98 -1.49
CA GLN A 122 2.75 16.65 -0.99
C GLN A 122 3.43 15.57 -1.84
N LEU A 123 3.99 14.55 -1.18
CA LEU A 123 4.60 13.41 -1.88
C LEU A 123 4.42 12.09 -1.11
N GLY A 124 4.20 11.01 -1.85
CA GLY A 124 4.19 9.66 -1.30
C GLY A 124 5.58 9.02 -1.35
N VAL A 125 6.02 8.43 -0.23
CA VAL A 125 7.27 7.65 -0.18
C VAL A 125 6.97 6.24 0.27
N SER A 126 6.93 5.32 -0.69
CA SER A 126 6.76 3.90 -0.43
C SER A 126 7.48 3.06 -1.49
N PRO A 127 8.46 2.24 -1.10
CA PRO A 127 9.00 1.20 -1.97
C PRO A 127 7.88 0.25 -2.41
N THR A 128 7.47 0.35 -3.67
CA THR A 128 6.30 -0.38 -4.19
C THR A 128 6.67 -1.22 -5.39
N ASN A 129 6.32 -2.50 -5.37
CA ASN A 129 6.29 -3.35 -6.54
C ASN A 129 4.97 -3.10 -7.28
N TRP A 130 4.98 -2.10 -8.16
CA TRP A 130 3.77 -1.64 -8.88
C TRP A 130 3.07 -2.74 -9.69
N PRO A 131 3.77 -3.60 -10.46
CA PRO A 131 3.11 -4.73 -11.13
C PRO A 131 2.35 -5.64 -10.17
N LEU A 132 2.94 -5.98 -9.02
CA LEU A 132 2.28 -6.81 -8.02
C LEU A 132 1.11 -6.07 -7.35
N TYR A 133 1.31 -4.81 -6.98
CA TYR A 133 0.29 -3.99 -6.34
C TYR A 133 -0.92 -3.77 -7.24
N LEU A 134 -0.74 -3.51 -8.54
CA LEU A 134 -1.85 -3.26 -9.45
C LEU A 134 -2.66 -4.51 -9.79
N LYS A 135 -2.08 -5.71 -9.69
CA LYS A 135 -2.78 -6.99 -9.90
C LYS A 135 -3.95 -7.22 -8.94
N GLN A 136 -4.02 -6.50 -7.82
CA GLN A 136 -5.14 -6.60 -6.89
C GLN A 136 -6.43 -5.96 -7.42
N PHE A 137 -6.33 -5.13 -8.47
CA PHE A 137 -7.48 -4.45 -9.07
C PHE A 137 -7.89 -5.14 -10.35
N SER A 138 -9.17 -5.50 -10.47
CA SER A 138 -9.75 -5.98 -11.73
C SER A 138 -9.81 -4.88 -12.79
N VAL A 139 -9.96 -3.62 -12.36
CA VAL A 139 -9.84 -2.42 -13.17
C VAL A 139 -8.95 -1.44 -12.42
N VAL A 140 -7.85 -1.02 -13.03
CA VAL A 140 -6.91 -0.09 -12.39
C VAL A 140 -7.61 1.26 -12.11
N PRO A 141 -7.64 1.72 -10.84
CA PRO A 141 -8.20 3.03 -10.51
C PRO A 141 -7.48 4.17 -11.24
N LEU A 142 -8.22 5.22 -11.61
CA LEU A 142 -7.66 6.40 -12.29
C LEU A 142 -6.49 7.03 -11.53
N PHE A 143 -6.51 6.98 -10.20
CA PHE A 143 -5.40 7.46 -9.37
C PHE A 143 -4.05 6.80 -9.71
N PHE A 144 -4.06 5.57 -10.23
CA PHE A 144 -2.85 4.84 -10.63
C PHE A 144 -2.66 4.74 -12.14
N SER A 145 -3.47 5.42 -12.97
CA SER A 145 -3.44 5.21 -14.42
C SER A 145 -2.09 5.57 -15.05
N GLU A 146 -1.46 6.64 -14.60
CA GLU A 146 -0.13 7.05 -15.10
C GLU A 146 0.95 6.04 -14.72
N LEU A 147 0.89 5.50 -13.50
CA LEU A 147 1.80 4.45 -13.05
C LEU A 147 1.61 3.18 -13.86
N ALA A 148 0.37 2.78 -14.14
CA ALA A 148 0.09 1.61 -14.95
C ALA A 148 0.60 1.76 -16.39
N GLN A 149 0.46 2.94 -17.00
CA GLN A 149 0.96 3.24 -18.34
C GLN A 149 2.50 3.25 -18.42
N ALA A 150 3.16 3.66 -17.34
CA ALA A 150 4.62 3.68 -17.27
C ALA A 150 5.26 2.29 -17.06
N LEU A 151 4.45 1.28 -16.73
CA LEU A 151 4.96 -0.08 -16.58
C LEU A 151 5.22 -0.71 -17.96
N PRO A 152 6.34 -1.44 -18.12
CA PRO A 152 6.54 -2.24 -19.31
C PRO A 152 5.38 -3.23 -19.44
N ASP A 153 4.87 -3.38 -20.65
CA ASP A 153 3.73 -4.23 -20.97
C ASP A 153 4.04 -5.66 -20.51
N GLN A 154 3.56 -6.03 -19.32
CA GLN A 154 3.67 -7.39 -18.79
C GLN A 154 2.56 -8.24 -19.42
N SER A 155 2.50 -8.23 -20.75
CA SER A 155 1.91 -9.32 -21.51
C SER A 155 2.84 -10.54 -21.36
N SER A 156 2.94 -11.08 -20.14
CA SER A 156 3.05 -12.54 -20.04
C SER A 156 1.83 -13.05 -20.79
N ALA A 157 2.06 -13.84 -21.86
CA ALA A 157 0.99 -14.39 -22.69
C ALA A 157 -0.20 -14.72 -21.80
N SER A 158 -1.33 -14.06 -22.02
CA SER A 158 -2.44 -14.21 -21.07
C SER A 158 -2.73 -15.70 -20.98
N PHE A 159 -3.07 -16.23 -19.80
CA PHE A 159 -3.47 -17.64 -19.67
C PHE A 159 -4.40 -18.07 -20.82
N MET A 160 -5.28 -17.16 -21.24
CA MET A 160 -6.19 -17.34 -22.38
C MET A 160 -5.50 -17.47 -23.75
N GLU A 161 -4.37 -16.81 -23.98
CA GLU A 161 -3.55 -16.95 -25.20
C GLU A 161 -2.75 -18.25 -25.23
N GLU A 162 -2.26 -18.73 -24.09
CA GLU A 162 -1.62 -20.05 -24.00
C GLU A 162 -2.66 -21.16 -24.11
N PHE A 163 -3.77 -21.06 -23.37
CA PHE A 163 -4.88 -22.01 -23.39
C PHE A 163 -5.46 -22.20 -24.80
N LYS A 164 -5.59 -21.12 -25.58
CA LYS A 164 -6.06 -21.18 -26.98
C LYS A 164 -5.12 -21.94 -27.92
N LYS A 165 -3.84 -22.11 -27.55
CA LYS A 165 -2.84 -22.85 -28.34
C LYS A 165 -2.79 -24.33 -27.98
N ILE A 166 -3.44 -24.74 -26.89
CA ILE A 166 -3.43 -26.13 -26.41
C ILE A 166 -4.53 -26.92 -27.13
N PRO A 167 -4.23 -28.13 -27.62
CA PRO A 167 -5.23 -29.01 -28.23
C PRO A 167 -6.39 -29.31 -27.25
N PRO A 168 -7.65 -29.44 -27.74
CA PRO A 168 -8.82 -29.67 -26.88
C PRO A 168 -8.67 -30.83 -25.89
N GLU A 169 -7.94 -31.88 -26.27
CA GLU A 169 -7.64 -33.05 -25.46
C GLU A 169 -6.74 -32.77 -24.25
N GLU A 170 -5.86 -31.77 -24.33
CA GLU A 170 -4.91 -31.40 -23.26
C GLU A 170 -5.37 -30.19 -22.45
N GLN A 171 -6.39 -29.46 -22.94
CA GLN A 171 -6.90 -28.26 -22.29
C GLN A 171 -7.41 -28.50 -20.87
N ARG A 172 -8.08 -29.64 -20.64
CA ARG A 172 -8.63 -29.97 -19.31
C ARG A 172 -7.51 -30.14 -18.27
N ASP A 173 -6.46 -30.89 -18.61
CA ASP A 173 -5.37 -31.20 -17.69
C ASP A 173 -4.47 -29.98 -17.45
N TYR A 174 -4.27 -29.15 -18.48
CA TYR A 174 -3.60 -27.86 -18.32
C TYR A 174 -4.40 -26.92 -17.42
N LEU A 175 -5.72 -26.80 -17.61
CA LEU A 175 -6.59 -25.96 -16.77
C LEU A 175 -6.58 -26.43 -15.31
N LEU A 176 -6.66 -27.74 -15.08
CA LEU A 176 -6.58 -28.33 -13.74
C LEU A 176 -5.24 -28.03 -13.07
N SER A 177 -4.13 -28.19 -13.80
CA SER A 177 -2.78 -27.90 -13.30
C SER A 177 -2.62 -26.41 -12.95
N HIS A 178 -3.16 -25.52 -13.79
CA HIS A 178 -3.12 -24.08 -13.55
C HIS A 178 -3.92 -23.68 -12.31
N ILE A 179 -5.15 -24.19 -12.16
CA ILE A 179 -5.99 -23.94 -10.99
C ILE A 179 -5.33 -24.47 -9.71
N GLN A 180 -4.74 -25.67 -9.74
CA GLN A 180 -4.02 -26.23 -8.60
C GLN A 180 -2.82 -25.37 -8.19
N SER A 181 -2.06 -24.87 -9.17
CA SER A 181 -0.92 -23.97 -8.92
C SER A 181 -1.37 -22.66 -8.27
N GLU A 182 -2.42 -22.02 -8.78
CA GLU A 182 -2.96 -20.78 -8.20
C GLU A 182 -3.54 -21.00 -6.80
N PHE A 183 -4.20 -22.14 -6.58
CA PHE A 183 -4.73 -22.51 -5.28
C PHE A 183 -3.61 -22.74 -4.25
N ASN A 184 -2.57 -23.48 -4.62
CA ASN A 184 -1.37 -23.65 -3.79
C ASN A 184 -0.71 -22.31 -3.46
N ARG A 185 -0.60 -21.40 -4.44
CA ARG A 185 -0.03 -20.06 -4.27
C ARG A 185 -0.83 -19.20 -3.29
N VAL A 186 -2.17 -19.21 -3.38
CA VAL A 186 -3.05 -18.44 -2.49
C VAL A 186 -2.99 -18.96 -1.05
N LEU A 187 -2.84 -20.28 -0.88
CA LEU A 187 -2.80 -20.92 0.44
C LEU A 187 -1.40 -21.03 1.03
N GLY A 188 -0.36 -20.66 0.29
CA GLY A 188 1.03 -20.77 0.73
C GLY A 188 1.55 -22.20 0.78
N PHE A 189 0.95 -23.13 0.03
CA PHE A 189 1.49 -24.48 -0.14
C PHE A 189 2.60 -24.51 -1.20
N GLU A 190 3.47 -25.52 -1.14
CA GLU A 190 4.46 -25.74 -2.19
C GLU A 190 3.76 -25.98 -3.53
N ALA A 191 4.26 -25.34 -4.59
CA ALA A 191 3.65 -25.38 -5.92
C ALA A 191 3.56 -26.80 -6.51
N SER A 192 4.45 -27.71 -6.09
CA SER A 192 4.50 -29.12 -6.51
C SER A 192 3.56 -30.04 -5.72
N ARG A 193 2.83 -29.52 -4.72
CA ARG A 193 1.92 -30.32 -3.92
C ARG A 193 0.76 -30.79 -4.80
N SER A 194 0.72 -32.10 -5.06
CA SER A 194 -0.41 -32.76 -5.71
C SER A 194 -1.65 -32.64 -4.84
N MET A 195 -2.71 -32.08 -5.39
CA MET A 195 -4.02 -31.98 -4.74
C MET A 195 -5.02 -32.82 -5.54
N ASP A 196 -5.71 -33.72 -4.87
CA ASP A 196 -6.79 -34.48 -5.49
C ASP A 196 -8.02 -33.54 -5.65
N PRO A 197 -8.46 -33.27 -6.89
CA PRO A 197 -9.60 -32.40 -7.16
C PRO A 197 -10.93 -32.94 -6.63
N TYR A 198 -10.98 -34.18 -6.13
CA TYR A 198 -12.15 -34.79 -5.52
C TYR A 198 -12.13 -34.78 -3.99
N THR A 199 -11.04 -34.34 -3.35
CA THR A 199 -10.95 -34.20 -1.89
C THR A 199 -11.65 -32.91 -1.43
N GLY A 200 -12.50 -33.02 -0.41
CA GLY A 200 -13.20 -31.86 0.17
C GLY A 200 -12.22 -30.93 0.90
N PHE A 201 -12.46 -29.61 0.86
CA PHE A 201 -11.56 -28.61 1.46
C PHE A 201 -11.27 -28.83 2.96
N SER A 202 -12.22 -29.37 3.71
CA SER A 202 -12.05 -29.72 5.12
C SER A 202 -10.98 -30.80 5.35
N GLU A 203 -10.84 -31.74 4.40
CA GLU A 203 -9.85 -32.83 4.48
C GLU A 203 -8.45 -32.35 4.05
N LEU A 204 -8.35 -31.18 3.41
CA LEU A 204 -7.10 -30.51 3.07
C LEU A 204 -6.57 -29.60 4.20
N GLY A 205 -7.24 -29.58 5.37
CA GLY A 205 -6.88 -28.75 6.52
C GLY A 205 -7.41 -27.32 6.46
N MET A 206 -8.47 -27.08 5.65
CA MET A 206 -9.24 -25.83 5.72
C MET A 206 -10.39 -25.95 6.71
N ASP A 207 -10.06 -25.86 7.98
CA ASP A 207 -11.01 -25.65 9.07
C ASP A 207 -11.56 -24.22 8.95
N SER A 208 -12.77 -23.94 9.44
CA SER A 208 -13.44 -22.62 9.36
C SER A 208 -12.69 -21.41 9.95
N LEU A 209 -11.43 -21.59 10.39
CA LEU A 209 -10.50 -20.53 10.79
C LEU A 209 -9.54 -20.07 9.68
N MET A 210 -9.42 -20.77 8.54
CA MET A 210 -8.57 -20.37 7.40
C MET A 210 -9.30 -19.55 6.31
N VAL A 211 -10.62 -19.42 6.39
CA VAL A 211 -11.42 -18.62 5.45
C VAL A 211 -11.58 -17.21 6.00
N VAL A 212 -10.70 -16.28 5.61
CA VAL A 212 -10.84 -14.82 5.79
C VAL A 212 -10.43 -14.09 4.51
#